data_AF-A0A972VM77-F1
#
_entry.id   AF-A0A972VM77-F1
#
_cell.length_a   1.000
_cell.length_b   1.000
_cell.length_c   1.000
_cell.angle_alpha   90.00
_cell.angle_beta   90.00
_cell.angle_gamma   90.00
#
_symmetry.space_group_name_H-M   'P 1'
#
loop_
_entity.id
_entity.type
_entity.pdbx_description
1 polymer ?
#
loop_
_entity_poly.entity_id
_entity_poly.type
_entity_poly.pdbx_seq_one_letter_code
_entity_poly.pdbx_strand_id
1 'polypeptide(L)'
;MILEFFLISVMFIASALYAVYPLFQPAQALSSDVEIQETLHLKKRVFYQEIKELDIDYELGNISQEDYTIARDELKRSVSIVIKDIKQLNK
;
A
#
# COMPACT_ATOMS: atom_id res chain seq x y z
N MET A 1 -33.55 -26.25 -35.25
CA MET A 1 -33.31 -24.94 -35.89
C MET A 1 -33.76 -23.76 -35.03
N ILE A 2 -35.05 -23.42 -34.89
CA ILE A 2 -35.50 -22.22 -34.12
C ILE A 2 -35.11 -22.27 -32.63
N LEU A 3 -35.23 -23.43 -31.98
CA LEU A 3 -34.86 -23.61 -30.57
C LEU A 3 -33.35 -23.45 -30.33
N GLU A 4 -32.53 -23.91 -31.29
CA GLU A 4 -31.07 -23.81 -31.21
C GLU A 4 -30.62 -22.35 -31.35
N PHE A 5 -31.19 -21.61 -32.31
CA PHE A 5 -30.95 -20.17 -32.45
C PHE A 5 -31.37 -19.38 -31.21
N PHE A 6 -32.49 -19.76 -30.59
CA PHE A 6 -32.94 -19.14 -29.33
C PHE A 6 -31.91 -19.38 -28.20
N LEU A 7 -31.43 -20.61 -28.04
CA LEU A 7 -30.48 -20.96 -27.00
C LEU A 7 -29.12 -20.25 -27.19
N ILE A 8 -28.65 -20.17 -28.44
CA ILE A 8 -27.43 -19.42 -28.80
C ILE A 8 -27.59 -17.93 -28.45
N SER A 9 -28.75 -17.34 -28.77
CA SER A 9 -29.03 -15.93 -28.46
C SER A 9 -29.03 -15.65 -26.95
N VAL A 10 -29.67 -16.53 -26.16
CA VAL A 10 -29.70 -16.41 -24.70
C VAL A 10 -28.29 -16.53 -24.11
N MET A 11 -27.48 -17.49 -24.56
CA MET A 11 -26.10 -17.64 -24.09
C MET A 11 -25.24 -16.42 -24.43
N PHE A 12 -25.39 -15.88 -25.63
CA PHE A 12 -24.67 -14.68 -26.04
C PHE A 12 -25.04 -13.46 -25.17
N ILE A 13 -26.33 -13.25 -24.92
CA ILE A 13 -26.80 -12.16 -24.05
C ILE A 13 -26.32 -12.37 -22.61
N ALA A 14 -26.37 -13.61 -22.09
CA ALA A 14 -25.90 -13.91 -20.74
C ALA A 14 -24.39 -13.65 -20.58
N SER A 15 -23.57 -14.06 -21.56
CA SER A 15 -22.13 -13.77 -21.56
C SER A 15 -21.83 -12.27 -21.67
N ALA A 16 -22.57 -11.55 -22.53
CA ALA A 16 -22.42 -10.10 -22.66
C ALA A 16 -22.78 -9.38 -21.36
N LEU A 17 -23.90 -9.75 -20.72
CA LEU A 17 -24.30 -9.20 -19.43
C LEU A 17 -23.29 -9.51 -18.33
N TYR A 18 -22.73 -10.73 -18.31
CA TYR A 18 -21.70 -11.11 -17.35
C TYR A 18 -20.42 -10.27 -17.52
N ALA A 19 -20.02 -9.97 -18.75
CA ALA A 19 -18.84 -9.15 -19.03
C ALA A 19 -19.01 -7.68 -18.59
N VAL A 20 -20.23 -7.12 -18.66
CA VAL A 20 -20.50 -5.72 -18.24
C VAL A 20 -20.91 -5.62 -16.76
N TYR A 21 -21.36 -6.72 -16.14
CA TYR A 21 -21.69 -6.78 -14.72
C TYR A 21 -20.65 -6.16 -13.76
N PRO A 22 -19.31 -6.40 -13.91
CA PRO A 22 -18.31 -5.78 -13.04
C PRO A 22 -18.25 -4.25 -13.16
N LEU A 23 -18.71 -3.66 -14.27
CA LEU A 23 -18.67 -2.22 -14.49
C LEU A 23 -19.72 -1.46 -13.64
N PHE A 24 -20.76 -2.17 -13.21
CA PHE A 24 -21.80 -1.66 -12.31
C PHE A 24 -21.58 -2.08 -10.86
N GLN A 25 -20.57 -2.91 -10.58
CA GLN A 25 -20.18 -3.10 -9.20
C GLN A 25 -19.52 -1.81 -8.69
N PRO A 26 -19.89 -1.32 -7.50
CA PRO A 26 -19.07 -0.32 -6.85
C PRO A 26 -17.66 -0.89 -6.82
N ALA A 27 -16.65 -0.06 -7.11
CA ALA A 27 -15.26 -0.46 -6.97
C ALA A 27 -15.16 -1.21 -5.65
N GLN A 28 -14.89 -2.52 -5.70
CA GLN A 28 -14.56 -3.24 -4.49
C GLN A 28 -13.36 -2.48 -3.98
N ALA A 29 -13.56 -1.71 -2.91
CA ALA A 29 -12.43 -1.23 -2.15
C ALA A 29 -11.65 -2.50 -1.88
N LEU A 30 -10.48 -2.68 -2.52
CA LEU A 30 -9.42 -3.44 -1.89
C LEU A 30 -9.48 -2.93 -0.46
N SER A 31 -9.88 -3.81 0.46
CA SER A 31 -10.20 -3.44 1.85
C SER A 31 -9.19 -2.39 2.25
N SER A 32 -9.64 -1.15 2.47
CA SER A 32 -8.77 0.03 2.60
C SER A 32 -7.59 -0.26 3.52
N ASP A 33 -7.83 -1.10 4.51
CA ASP A 33 -6.87 -1.58 5.49
C ASP A 33 -5.68 -2.32 4.87
N VAL A 34 -5.84 -3.12 3.81
CA VAL A 34 -4.73 -3.82 3.12
C VAL A 34 -3.83 -2.82 2.39
N GLU A 35 -4.40 -1.88 1.63
CA GLU A 35 -3.64 -0.84 0.93
C GLU A 35 -2.95 0.11 1.93
N ILE A 36 -3.64 0.47 3.01
CA ILE A 36 -3.08 1.28 4.11
C ILE A 36 -1.95 0.52 4.81
N GLN A 37 -2.11 -0.79 5.07
CA GLN A 37 -1.11 -1.62 5.74
C GLN A 37 0.14 -1.77 4.89
N GLU A 38 0.00 -2.04 3.59
CA GLU A 38 1.12 -2.09 2.64
C GLU A 38 1.86 -0.75 2.58
N THR A 39 1.13 0.36 2.53
CA THR A 39 1.69 1.72 2.54
C THR A 39 2.47 2.00 3.84
N LEU A 40 1.95 1.57 4.99
CA LEU A 40 2.60 1.71 6.29
C LEU A 40 3.89 0.88 6.38
N HIS A 41 3.88 -0.34 5.83
CA HIS A 41 5.07 -1.18 5.77
C HIS A 41 6.15 -0.59 4.84
N LEU A 42 5.74 0.01 3.72
CA LEU A 42 6.65 0.74 2.84
C LEU A 42 7.29 1.93 3.56
N LYS A 43 6.49 2.77 4.22
CA LYS A 43 6.98 3.91 5.01
C LYS A 43 7.97 3.48 6.08
N LYS A 44 7.68 2.40 6.80
CA LYS A 44 8.62 1.81 7.77
C LYS A 44 9.95 1.50 7.09
N ARG A 45 9.96 0.82 5.94
CA ARG A 45 11.20 0.46 5.24
C ARG A 45 12.03 1.69 4.88
N VAL A 46 11.39 2.73 4.35
CA VAL A 46 12.05 3.99 3.97
C VAL A 46 12.74 4.62 5.17
N PHE A 47 12.06 4.75 6.31
CA PHE A 47 12.68 5.31 7.51
C PHE A 47 13.88 4.51 8.01
N TYR A 48 13.84 3.18 7.92
CA TYR A 48 15.01 2.35 8.28
C TYR A 48 16.18 2.54 7.31
N GLN A 49 15.89 2.81 6.02
CA GLN A 49 16.93 3.13 5.05
C GLN A 49 17.53 4.51 5.31
N GLU A 50 16.72 5.53 5.58
CA GLU A 50 17.19 6.87 5.94
C GLU A 50 18.07 6.87 7.19
N ILE A 51 17.69 6.10 8.23
CA ILE A 51 18.55 5.92 9.42
C ILE A 51 19.90 5.31 9.03
N LYS A 52 19.90 4.30 8.17
CA LYS A 52 21.13 3.63 7.73
C LYS A 52 22.02 4.58 6.92
N GLU A 53 21.44 5.37 6.02
CA GLU A 53 22.18 6.37 5.24
C GLU A 53 22.77 7.45 6.16
N LEU A 54 22.00 7.93 7.12
CA LEU A 54 22.45 8.88 8.13
C LEU A 54 23.63 8.32 8.96
N ASP A 55 23.55 7.05 9.39
CA ASP A 55 24.64 6.39 10.11
C ASP A 55 25.91 6.30 9.23
N ILE A 56 25.77 5.97 7.95
CA ILE A 56 26.89 5.92 7.00
C ILE A 56 27.52 7.30 6.80
N ASP A 57 26.71 8.34 6.59
CA ASP A 57 27.20 9.70 6.40
C ASP A 57 27.96 10.21 7.63
N TYR A 58 27.51 9.85 8.83
CA TYR A 58 28.23 10.15 10.05
C TYR A 58 29.56 9.37 10.14
N GLU A 59 29.56 8.06 9.86
CA GLU A 59 30.77 7.23 9.87
C GLU A 59 31.82 7.70 8.85
N LEU A 60 31.39 8.22 7.70
CA LEU A 60 32.25 8.79 6.67
C LEU A 60 32.75 10.21 7.02
N GLY A 61 32.21 10.83 8.07
CA GLY A 61 32.54 12.21 8.46
C GLY A 61 31.91 13.28 7.56
N ASN A 62 30.88 12.92 6.79
CA ASN A 62 30.15 13.84 5.91
C ASN A 62 29.25 14.82 6.69
N ILE A 63 28.83 14.44 7.89
CA ILE A 63 27.97 15.25 8.76
C ILE A 63 28.55 15.35 10.18
N SER A 64 28.24 16.44 10.87
CA SER A 64 28.71 16.66 12.24
C SER A 64 27.96 15.77 13.24
N GLN A 65 28.55 15.54 14.42
CA GLN A 65 27.90 14.82 15.52
C GLN A 65 26.59 15.48 15.97
N GLU A 66 26.53 16.82 15.90
CA GLU A 66 25.34 17.59 16.29
C GLU A 66 24.22 17.39 15.27
N ASP A 67 24.52 17.50 13.97
CA ASP A 67 23.56 17.24 12.88
C ASP A 67 23.07 15.79 12.88
N TYR A 68 23.98 14.84 13.10
CA TYR A 68 23.64 13.42 13.24
C TYR A 68 22.65 13.19 14.39
N THR A 69 22.90 13.79 15.55
CA THR A 69 22.05 13.61 16.74
C THR A 69 20.64 14.17 16.50
N ILE A 70 20.55 15.38 15.91
CA ILE A 70 19.27 16.02 15.58
C ILE A 70 18.47 15.16 14.59
N ALA A 71 19.09 14.77 13.48
CA ALA A 71 18.42 13.99 12.44
C ALA A 71 17.97 12.60 12.95
N ARG A 72 18.79 11.97 13.80
CA ARG A 72 18.48 10.65 14.36
C ARG A 72 17.32 10.69 15.35
N ASP A 73 17.21 11.75 16.15
CA ASP A 73 16.10 11.91 17.08
C ASP A 73 14.79 12.24 16.35
N GLU A 74 14.86 13.01 15.26
CA GLU A 74 13.71 13.24 14.37
C GLU A 74 13.23 11.95 13.70
N LEU A 75 14.15 11.16 13.13
CA LEU A 75 13.82 9.86 12.52
C LEU A 75 13.20 8.88 13.54
N LYS A 76 13.73 8.79 14.76
CA LYS A 76 13.14 7.95 15.82
C LYS A 76 11.71 8.36 16.16
N ARG A 77 11.42 9.66 16.17
CA ARG A 77 10.08 10.18 16.42
C ARG A 77 9.12 9.79 15.29
N SER A 78 9.54 9.97 14.04
CA SER A 78 8.78 9.58 12.85
C SER A 78 8.49 8.08 12.80
N VAL A 79 9.49 7.24 13.10
CA VAL A 79 9.32 5.77 13.20
C VAL A 79 8.31 5.39 14.29
N SER A 80 8.35 6.06 15.45
CA SER A 80 7.44 5.79 16.56
C SER A 80 5.98 6.06 16.20
N ILE A 81 5.71 7.10 15.40
CA ILE A 81 4.37 7.42 14.90
C ILE A 81 3.89 6.30 13.96
N VAL A 82 4.71 5.91 12.97
CA VAL A 82 4.33 4.84 12.02
C VAL A 82 4.09 3.50 12.71
N ILE A 83 4.91 3.13 13.70
CA ILE A 83 4.70 1.89 14.47
C ILE A 83 3.40 1.94 15.26
N LYS A 84 3.04 3.11 15.81
CA LYS A 84 1.77 3.30 16.53
C LYS A 84 0.58 3.12 15.58
N ASP A 85 0.65 3.69 14.39
CA ASP A 85 -0.41 3.59 13.38
C ASP A 85 -0.58 2.15 12.90
N ILE A 86 0.53 1.42 12.65
CA ILE A 86 0.50 -0.03 12.35
C ILE A 86 -0.20 -0.81 13.46
N LYS A 87 0.10 -0.49 14.72
CA LYS A 87 -0.50 -1.19 15.87
C LYS A 87 -1.99 -0.90 16.05
N GLN A 88 -2.45 0.28 15.65
CA GLN A 88 -3.87 0.64 15.68
C GLN A 88 -4.66 -0.03 14.56
N LEU A 89 -4.07 -0.18 13.37
CA LEU A 89 -4.69 -0.85 12.24
C LEU A 89 -4.84 -2.37 12.43
N ASN A 90 -3.91 -3.00 13.16
CA ASN A 90 -3.91 -4.44 13.42
C ASN A 90 -4.77 -4.86 14.63
N LYS A 91 -5.55 -3.95 15.23
CA LYS A 91 -6.35 -4.20 16.44
C LYS A 91 -7.83 -4.28 16.11
#